data_AF-A0A7C3WW36-F1
#
_entry.id   AF-A0A7C3WW36-F1
#
_cell.length_a   1.000
_cell.length_b   1.000
_cell.length_c   1.000
_cell.angle_alpha   90.00
_cell.angle_beta   90.00
_cell.angle_gamma   90.00
#
_symmetry.space_group_name_H-M   'P 1'
#
loop_
_entity.id
_entity.type
_entity.pdbx_description
1 polymer ?
#
loop_
_entity_poly.entity_id
_entity_poly.type
_entity_poly.pdbx_seq_one_letter_code
_entity_poly.pdbx_strand_id
1 'polypeptide(L)'
;MSKWDYMGERVKPSTALLVLTLLPWFLLVAVIMATGGFNVHPNTPPYVYLFVSPALTIIAIAVALMGYFLARDEEPEWGSRLTFKIIEATELASILVAAFFLGLIVITYFLG
;
A
#
# COMPACT_ATOMS: atom_id res chain seq x y z
N MET A 1 11.48 22.21 -14.41
CA MET A 1 10.05 22.25 -14.03
C MET A 1 9.95 22.76 -12.60
N SER A 2 9.33 23.93 -12.40
CA SER A 2 9.18 24.63 -11.10
C SER A 2 8.52 23.73 -10.04
N LYS A 3 8.89 23.88 -8.77
CA LYS A 3 8.22 23.24 -7.61
C LYS A 3 6.87 23.89 -7.27
N TRP A 4 6.60 25.05 -7.86
CA TRP A 4 5.52 25.94 -7.52
C TRP A 4 4.70 26.27 -8.78
N ASP A 5 3.37 26.29 -8.64
CA ASP A 5 2.50 26.77 -9.71
C ASP A 5 2.54 28.31 -9.80
N TYR A 6 1.92 28.89 -10.83
CA TYR A 6 1.77 30.35 -10.98
C TYR A 6 1.07 31.02 -9.78
N MET A 7 0.33 30.26 -8.96
CA MET A 7 -0.30 30.71 -7.71
C MET A 7 0.51 30.39 -6.43
N GLY A 8 1.70 29.79 -6.54
CA GLY A 8 2.53 29.47 -5.37
C GLY A 8 2.13 28.19 -4.62
N GLU A 9 1.34 27.30 -5.22
CA GLU A 9 0.99 26.00 -4.65
C GLU A 9 2.01 24.90 -4.99
N ARG A 10 2.17 23.92 -4.10
CA ARG A 10 3.02 22.74 -4.36
C ARG A 10 2.35 21.86 -5.40
N VAL A 11 2.96 21.78 -6.58
CA VAL A 11 2.46 20.98 -7.72
C VAL A 11 2.95 19.53 -7.68
N LYS A 12 3.87 19.22 -6.76
CA LYS A 12 4.54 17.93 -6.68
C LYS A 12 4.24 17.24 -5.35
N PRO A 13 3.97 15.92 -5.39
CA PRO A 13 3.89 15.09 -4.19
C PRO A 13 5.10 15.29 -3.29
N SER A 14 4.89 15.32 -1.98
CA SER A 14 5.97 15.29 -1.02
C SER A 14 6.72 13.96 -1.06
N THR A 15 7.95 13.96 -0.57
CA THR A 15 8.72 12.72 -0.40
C THR A 15 8.01 11.76 0.57
N ALA A 16 7.32 12.27 1.59
CA ALA A 16 6.55 11.46 2.51
C ALA A 16 5.42 10.74 1.79
N LEU A 17 4.66 11.43 0.94
CA LEU A 17 3.61 10.83 0.12
C LEU A 17 4.17 9.75 -0.80
N LEU A 18 5.28 10.02 -1.50
CA LEU A 18 5.92 9.02 -2.36
C LEU A 18 6.37 7.77 -1.59
N VAL A 19 6.88 7.93 -0.36
CA VAL A 19 7.25 6.80 0.51
C VAL A 19 6.01 6.00 0.91
N LEU A 20 4.94 6.69 1.34
CA LEU A 20 3.68 6.05 1.73
C LEU A 20 3.02 5.32 0.57
N THR A 21 3.20 5.78 -0.67
CA THR A 21 2.67 5.08 -1.86
C THR A 21 3.42 3.83 -2.24
N LEU A 22 4.72 3.75 -1.96
CA LEU A 22 5.52 2.57 -2.30
C LEU A 22 5.55 1.54 -1.18
N LEU A 23 5.48 1.98 0.09
CA LEU A 23 5.64 1.12 1.25
C LEU A 23 4.62 -0.05 1.33
N PRO A 24 3.30 0.14 1.06
CA PRO A 24 2.33 -0.94 1.03
C PRO A 24 2.73 -2.05 0.05
N TRP A 25 3.22 -1.70 -1.13
CA TRP A 25 3.66 -2.68 -2.13
C TRP A 25 4.85 -3.50 -1.66
N PHE A 26 5.83 -2.87 -0.99
CA PHE A 26 6.96 -3.61 -0.41
C PHE A 26 6.50 -4.60 0.67
N LEU A 27 5.56 -4.18 1.52
CA LEU A 27 4.98 -5.06 2.55
C LEU A 27 4.21 -6.22 1.91
N LEU A 28 3.43 -5.98 0.87
CA LEU A 28 2.70 -7.02 0.15
C LEU A 28 3.63 -8.00 -0.58
N VAL A 29 4.72 -7.53 -1.18
CA VAL A 29 5.75 -8.42 -1.74
C VAL A 29 6.39 -9.27 -0.65
N ALA A 30 6.68 -8.70 0.52
CA ALA A 30 7.19 -9.47 1.66
C ALA A 30 6.21 -10.56 2.10
N VAL A 31 4.89 -10.30 2.07
CA VAL A 31 3.85 -11.30 2.34
C VAL A 31 3.91 -12.44 1.32
N ILE A 32 4.01 -12.16 0.02
CA ILE A 32 4.13 -13.21 -1.03
C ILE A 32 5.35 -14.09 -0.77
N MET A 33 6.50 -13.48 -0.47
CA MET A 33 7.73 -14.22 -0.18
C MET A 33 7.57 -15.07 1.09
N ALA A 34 6.97 -14.52 2.12
CA ALA A 34 6.74 -15.19 3.39
C ALA A 34 5.79 -16.38 3.27
N THR A 35 4.76 -16.29 2.43
CA THR A 35 3.77 -17.36 2.20
C THR A 35 4.17 -18.31 1.07
N GLY A 36 5.33 -18.11 0.43
CA GLY A 36 5.72 -18.87 -0.76
C GLY A 36 4.70 -18.76 -1.89
N GLY A 37 4.06 -17.59 -2.04
CA GLY A 37 2.96 -17.38 -2.96
C GLY A 37 1.66 -18.05 -2.51
N PHE A 38 1.37 -18.01 -1.20
CA PHE A 38 0.20 -18.66 -0.58
C PHE A 38 0.21 -20.19 -0.74
N ASN A 39 1.38 -20.79 -0.70
CA ASN A 39 1.54 -22.25 -0.68
C ASN A 39 1.08 -22.79 0.67
N VAL A 40 0.43 -23.96 0.69
CA VAL A 40 -0.01 -24.65 1.92
C VAL A 40 1.18 -25.01 2.83
N HIS A 41 2.34 -25.30 2.23
CA HIS A 41 3.56 -25.70 2.95
C HIS A 41 4.72 -24.76 2.56
N PRO A 42 4.71 -23.50 3.03
CA PRO A 42 5.77 -22.55 2.71
C PRO A 42 7.07 -22.92 3.44
N ASN A 43 8.20 -22.48 2.89
CA ASN A 43 9.53 -22.74 3.48
C ASN A 43 9.84 -21.86 4.70
N THR A 44 8.93 -20.95 5.08
CA THR A 44 9.09 -20.08 6.24
C THR A 44 8.55 -20.76 7.51
N PRO A 45 9.08 -20.41 8.69
CA PRO A 45 8.55 -20.93 9.95
C PRO A 45 7.05 -20.66 10.12
N PRO A 46 6.29 -21.56 10.80
CA PRO A 46 4.84 -21.41 10.99
C PRO A 46 4.38 -20.06 11.50
N TYR A 47 5.10 -19.47 12.47
CA TYR A 47 4.73 -18.19 13.03
C TYR A 47 4.75 -17.04 12.00
N VAL A 48 5.54 -17.17 10.92
CA VAL A 48 5.67 -16.15 9.89
C VAL A 48 4.40 -16.09 9.06
N TYR A 49 3.97 -17.20 8.44
CA TYR A 49 2.78 -17.18 7.59
C TYR A 49 1.47 -17.11 8.39
N LEU A 50 1.46 -17.58 9.65
CA LEU A 50 0.27 -17.52 10.52
C LEU A 50 0.06 -16.14 11.17
N PHE A 51 1.11 -15.44 11.58
CA PHE A 51 0.96 -14.20 12.35
C PHE A 51 1.62 -12.99 11.70
N VAL A 52 2.83 -13.14 11.16
CA VAL A 52 3.57 -12.02 10.57
C VAL A 52 2.93 -11.59 9.25
N SER A 53 2.63 -12.52 8.35
CA SER A 53 1.99 -12.23 7.06
C SER A 53 0.65 -11.47 7.19
N PRO A 54 -0.33 -11.92 8.01
CA PRO A 54 -1.54 -11.14 8.20
C PRO A 54 -1.28 -9.78 8.87
N ALA A 55 -0.35 -9.69 9.84
CA ALA A 55 0.02 -8.42 10.45
C ALA A 55 0.61 -7.43 9.43
N LEU A 56 1.54 -7.88 8.57
CA LEU A 56 2.10 -7.07 7.48
C LEU A 56 1.02 -6.60 6.50
N THR A 57 0.04 -7.45 6.22
CA THR A 57 -1.08 -7.13 5.33
C THR A 57 -1.98 -6.05 5.95
N ILE A 58 -2.26 -6.12 7.25
CA ILE A 58 -3.02 -5.09 7.99
C ILE A 58 -2.24 -3.77 8.03
N ILE A 59 -0.93 -3.83 8.28
CA ILE A 59 -0.06 -2.65 8.26
C ILE A 59 -0.05 -2.01 6.86
N ALA A 60 0.01 -2.81 5.79
CA ALA A 60 -0.07 -2.31 4.42
C ALA A 60 -1.37 -1.53 4.16
N ILE A 61 -2.52 -2.03 4.64
CA ILE A 61 -3.80 -1.31 4.56
C ILE A 61 -3.73 0.02 5.32
N ALA A 62 -3.22 0.01 6.55
CA ALA A 62 -3.13 1.22 7.36
C ALA A 62 -2.22 2.28 6.70
N VAL A 63 -1.06 1.87 6.19
CA VAL A 63 -0.13 2.75 5.49
C VAL A 63 -0.75 3.31 4.21
N ALA A 64 -1.44 2.47 3.43
CA ALA A 64 -2.11 2.90 2.21
C ALA A 64 -3.24 3.90 2.49
N LEU A 65 -3.99 3.71 3.58
CA LEU A 65 -4.99 4.70 4.02
C LEU A 65 -4.35 6.03 4.39
N MET A 66 -3.21 6.01 5.09
CA MET A 66 -2.46 7.23 5.39
C MET A 66 -1.97 7.93 4.12
N GLY A 67 -1.43 7.18 3.16
CA GLY A 67 -1.01 7.69 1.86
C GLY A 67 -2.16 8.30 1.07
N TYR A 68 -3.33 7.65 1.09
CA TYR A 68 -4.54 8.15 0.43
C TYR A 68 -5.03 9.48 1.01
N PHE A 69 -5.10 9.59 2.35
CA PHE A 69 -5.49 10.85 2.99
C PHE A 69 -4.46 11.95 2.75
N LEU A 70 -3.16 11.64 2.86
CA LEU A 70 -2.12 12.62 2.57
C LEU A 70 -2.12 13.07 1.09
N ALA A 71 -2.44 12.18 0.14
CA ALA A 71 -2.59 12.53 -1.27
C ALA A 71 -3.69 13.56 -1.50
N ARG A 72 -4.81 13.43 -0.77
CA ARG A 72 -5.92 14.37 -0.82
C ARG A 72 -5.59 15.69 -0.13
N ASP A 73 -4.84 15.65 0.96
CA ASP A 73 -4.42 16.84 1.68
C ASP A 73 -3.36 17.65 0.90
N GLU A 74 -2.52 16.98 0.10
CA GLU A 74 -1.51 17.63 -0.75
C GLU A 74 -2.02 17.97 -2.17
N GLU A 75 -3.23 17.56 -2.54
CA GLU A 75 -3.80 17.81 -3.87
C GLU A 75 -3.95 19.32 -4.11
N PRO A 76 -3.41 19.89 -5.20
CA PRO A 76 -3.49 21.32 -5.46
C PRO A 76 -4.93 21.72 -5.78
N GLU A 77 -5.34 22.88 -5.25
CA GLU A 77 -6.68 23.41 -5.47
C GLU A 77 -6.85 23.84 -6.94
N TRP A 78 -5.77 24.33 -7.53
CA TRP A 78 -5.73 24.84 -8.90
C TRP A 78 -4.66 24.13 -9.71
N GLY A 79 -4.88 23.95 -11.02
CA GLY A 79 -3.95 23.25 -11.90
C GLY A 79 -4.17 21.74 -11.99
N SER A 80 -3.14 21.00 -12.42
CA SER A 80 -3.26 19.57 -12.74
C SER A 80 -3.22 18.69 -11.50
N ARG A 81 -4.32 17.96 -11.27
CA ARG A 81 -4.50 17.01 -10.17
C ARG A 81 -4.17 15.56 -10.55
N LEU A 82 -3.80 15.33 -11.81
CA LEU A 82 -3.66 13.98 -12.37
C LEU A 82 -2.70 13.10 -11.56
N THR A 83 -1.55 13.65 -11.17
CA THR A 83 -0.53 12.92 -10.38
C THR A 83 -1.09 12.45 -9.04
N PHE A 84 -1.82 13.31 -8.32
CA PHE A 84 -2.42 12.96 -7.02
C PHE A 84 -3.54 11.92 -7.17
N LYS A 85 -4.34 12.01 -8.24
CA LYS A 85 -5.37 11.00 -8.55
C LYS A 85 -4.76 9.63 -8.88
N ILE A 86 -3.62 9.59 -9.57
CA ILE A 86 -2.88 8.34 -9.81
C ILE A 86 -2.38 7.76 -8.47
N ILE A 87 -1.87 8.59 -7.57
CA ILE A 87 -1.45 8.16 -6.24
C ILE A 87 -2.64 7.62 -5.45
N GLU A 88 -3.74 8.36 -5.33
CA GLU A 88 -4.97 7.90 -4.67
C GLU A 88 -5.45 6.54 -5.22
N ALA A 89 -5.46 6.37 -6.55
CA ALA A 89 -5.84 5.10 -7.18
C ALA A 89 -4.85 3.97 -6.85
N THR A 90 -3.56 4.27 -6.76
CA THR A 90 -2.51 3.30 -6.39
C THR A 90 -2.69 2.84 -4.95
N GLU A 91 -3.00 3.74 -4.02
CA GLU A 91 -3.28 3.40 -2.63
C GLU A 91 -4.51 2.51 -2.51
N LEU A 92 -5.61 2.88 -3.18
CA LEU A 92 -6.83 2.07 -3.21
C LEU A 92 -6.58 0.68 -3.81
N ALA A 93 -5.78 0.58 -4.87
CA ALA A 93 -5.38 -0.70 -5.45
C ALA A 93 -4.60 -1.56 -4.45
N SER A 94 -3.65 -0.95 -3.72
CA SER A 94 -2.88 -1.68 -2.70
C SER A 94 -3.76 -2.18 -1.54
N ILE A 95 -4.78 -1.40 -1.13
CA ILE A 95 -5.77 -1.82 -0.11
C ILE A 95 -6.57 -3.04 -0.59
N LEU A 96 -7.04 -3.01 -1.85
CA LEU A 96 -7.78 -4.13 -2.43
C LEU A 96 -6.92 -5.40 -2.51
N VAL A 97 -5.66 -5.27 -2.94
CA VAL A 97 -4.71 -6.39 -2.98
C VAL A 97 -4.42 -6.92 -1.57
N ALA A 98 -4.26 -6.03 -0.59
CA ALA A 98 -4.04 -6.43 0.79
C ALA A 98 -5.25 -7.17 1.37
N ALA A 99 -6.47 -6.69 1.15
CA ALA A 99 -7.68 -7.38 1.57
C ALA A 99 -7.81 -8.77 0.93
N PHE A 100 -7.47 -8.89 -0.36
CA PHE A 100 -7.43 -10.17 -1.07
C PHE A 100 -6.38 -11.12 -0.46
N PHE A 101 -5.17 -10.64 -0.16
CA PHE A 101 -4.12 -11.43 0.49
C PHE A 101 -4.53 -11.91 1.86
N LEU A 102 -5.20 -11.06 2.64
CA LEU A 102 -5.70 -11.42 3.96
C LEU A 102 -6.72 -12.56 3.87
N GLY A 103 -7.62 -12.49 2.89
CA GLY A 103 -8.55 -13.57 2.56
C GLY A 103 -7.84 -14.87 2.19
N LEU A 104 -6.82 -14.81 1.32
CA LEU A 104 -6.03 -15.99 0.95
C LEU A 104 -5.30 -16.61 2.14
N ILE A 105 -4.68 -15.80 3.01
CA ILE A 105 -4.01 -16.28 4.23
C ILE A 105 -5.01 -17.03 5.12
N VAL A 106 -6.18 -16.45 5.35
CA VAL A 106 -7.24 -17.08 6.17
C VAL A 106 -7.68 -18.42 5.57
N ILE A 107 -7.97 -18.44 4.26
CA ILE A 107 -8.42 -19.66 3.59
C ILE A 107 -7.33 -20.74 3.63
N THR A 108 -6.09 -20.40 3.27
CA THR A 108 -5.01 -21.40 3.12
C THR A 108 -4.48 -21.92 4.46
N TYR A 109 -4.41 -21.10 5.50
CA TYR A 109 -3.70 -21.47 6.73
C TYR A 109 -4.56 -21.63 7.98
N PHE A 110 -5.81 -21.13 7.94
CA PHE A 110 -6.72 -21.23 9.08
C PHE A 110 -7.97 -22.06 8.81
N LEU A 111 -8.37 -22.20 7.54
CA LEU A 111 -9.57 -22.94 7.15
C LEU A 111 -9.32 -24.15 6.25
N GLY A 112 -8.11 -24.27 5.66
CA GLY A 112 -7.66 -25.40 4.85
C GLY A 112 -6.81 -26.36 5.67
#